data_AF-S4RIT5-F1
#
_entry.id   AF-S4RIT5-F1
#
_cell.length_a   1.000
_cell.length_b   1.000
_cell.length_c   1.000
_cell.angle_alpha   90.00
_cell.angle_beta   90.00
_cell.angle_gamma   90.00
#
_symmetry.space_group_name_H-M   'P 1'
#
loop_
_entity.id
_entity.type
_entity.pdbx_description
1 polymer ?
#
loop_
_entity_poly.entity_id
_entity_poly.type
_entity_poly.pdbx_seq_one_letter_code
_entity_poly.pdbx_strand_id
1 'polypeptide(L)'
;RSPAALKSAVLHSERLQDFIRQEAHESGEPVEVITERASDILEEMGHNQRMCIIRTFALTLSKTFKALFRSVRLNEEGLQRIQKAVQEYPIVLLPSHRSYIDFLMMSYIFYTYDLPLPVIAAGMGTAHTK
;
A
#
# COMPACT_ATOMS: atom_id res chain seq x y z
N ARG A 1 9.78 -12.59 -1.37
CA ARG A 1 9.07 -13.35 -0.31
C ARG A 1 7.62 -13.51 -0.72
N SER A 2 6.98 -14.66 -0.51
CA SER A 2 5.55 -14.77 -0.77
C SER A 2 4.77 -13.91 0.25
N PRO A 3 3.58 -13.39 -0.10
CA PRO A 3 2.75 -12.61 0.84
C PRO A 3 2.47 -13.37 2.14
N ALA A 4 2.21 -14.68 2.06
CA ALA A 4 1.99 -15.53 3.23
C ALA A 4 3.21 -15.63 4.15
N ALA A 5 4.42 -15.78 3.58
CA ALA A 5 5.64 -15.84 4.37
C ALA A 5 5.95 -14.50 5.06
N LEU A 6 5.60 -13.39 4.43
CA LEU A 6 5.76 -12.07 5.04
C LEU A 6 4.78 -11.86 6.21
N LYS A 7 3.50 -12.23 6.05
CA LYS A 7 2.51 -12.17 7.12
C LYS A 7 2.94 -12.99 8.33
N SER A 8 3.37 -14.23 8.11
CA SER A 8 3.88 -15.09 9.18
C SER A 8 5.09 -14.47 9.88
N ALA A 9 6.05 -13.91 9.13
CA ALA A 9 7.22 -13.26 9.72
C ALA A 9 6.86 -12.03 10.58
N VAL A 10 5.84 -11.26 10.19
CA VAL A 10 5.36 -10.10 10.96
C VAL A 10 4.64 -10.57 12.24
N LEU A 11 3.76 -11.57 12.14
CA LEU A 11 3.05 -12.14 13.29
C LEU A 11 3.99 -12.65 14.39
N HIS A 12 5.12 -13.25 14.00
CA HIS A 12 6.12 -13.79 14.93
C HIS A 12 7.23 -12.79 15.30
N SER A 13 7.12 -11.52 14.89
CA SER A 13 8.13 -10.52 15.22
C SER A 13 8.09 -10.14 16.71
N GLU A 14 9.25 -10.04 17.35
CA GLU A 14 9.34 -9.70 18.79
C GLU A 14 8.61 -8.38 19.10
N ARG A 15 8.80 -7.36 18.25
CA ARG A 15 8.14 -6.07 18.40
C ARG A 15 6.61 -6.17 18.43
N LEU A 16 6.01 -7.02 17.59
CA LEU A 16 4.57 -7.20 17.58
C LEU A 16 4.11 -8.02 18.79
N GLN A 17 4.86 -9.06 19.16
CA GLN A 17 4.55 -9.89 20.32
C GLN A 17 4.60 -9.10 21.64
N ASP A 18 5.58 -8.20 21.79
CA ASP A 18 5.68 -7.31 22.94
C ASP A 18 4.50 -6.33 22.99
N PHE A 19 4.11 -5.78 21.84
CA PHE A 19 2.93 -4.92 21.73
C PHE A 19 1.64 -5.67 22.09
N ILE A 20 1.46 -6.90 21.61
CA ILE A 20 0.28 -7.72 21.93
C ILE A 20 0.18 -7.98 23.44
N ARG A 21 1.29 -8.29 24.11
CA ARG A 21 1.31 -8.51 25.57
C ARG A 21 0.97 -7.24 26.34
N GLN A 22 1.49 -6.10 25.90
CA GLN A 22 1.17 -4.81 26.51
C GLN A 22 -0.31 -4.47 26.33
N GLU A 23 -0.85 -4.60 25.13
CA GLU A 23 -2.25 -4.33 24.82
C GLU A 23 -3.19 -5.27 25.60
N ALA A 24 -2.83 -6.55 25.76
CA ALA A 24 -3.59 -7.50 26.56
C ALA A 24 -3.67 -7.08 28.03
N HIS A 25 -2.57 -6.56 28.58
CA HIS A 25 -2.52 -6.06 29.95
C HIS A 25 -3.33 -4.76 30.11
N GLU A 26 -3.30 -3.87 29.13
CA GLU A 26 -4.01 -2.58 29.18
C GLU A 26 -5.52 -2.71 28.93
N SER A 27 -5.93 -3.54 27.98
CA SER A 27 -7.33 -3.76 27.61
C SER A 27 -8.04 -4.80 28.50
N GLY A 28 -7.28 -5.68 29.15
CA GLY A 28 -7.83 -6.83 29.89
C GLY A 28 -8.35 -7.95 28.99
N GLU A 29 -8.16 -7.86 27.67
CA GLU A 29 -8.50 -8.92 26.72
C GLU A 29 -7.43 -10.04 26.74
N PRO A 30 -7.81 -11.30 26.49
CA PRO A 30 -6.84 -12.39 26.39
C PRO A 30 -5.93 -12.21 25.16
N VAL A 31 -4.68 -12.64 25.29
CA VAL A 31 -3.64 -12.51 24.25
C VAL A 31 -4.08 -13.13 22.92
N GLU A 32 -4.84 -14.23 22.98
CA GLU A 32 -5.36 -14.92 21.81
C GLU A 32 -6.28 -14.02 20.97
N VAL A 33 -7.15 -13.23 21.60
CA VAL A 33 -8.10 -12.34 20.92
C VAL A 33 -7.36 -11.21 20.20
N ILE A 34 -6.35 -10.62 20.85
CA ILE A 34 -5.56 -9.54 20.25
C ILE A 34 -4.69 -10.09 19.11
N THR A 35 -4.18 -11.31 19.25
CA THR A 35 -3.40 -11.98 18.21
C THR A 35 -4.26 -12.28 16.97
N GLU A 36 -5.50 -12.75 17.18
CA GLU A 36 -6.47 -12.97 16.10
C GLU A 36 -6.78 -11.65 15.38
N ARG A 37 -7.05 -10.57 16.13
CA ARG A 37 -7.27 -9.23 15.58
C ARG A 37 -6.08 -8.73 14.76
N ALA A 38 -4.85 -8.95 15.23
CA ALA A 38 -3.65 -8.60 14.48
C ALA A 38 -3.51 -9.41 13.18
N SER A 39 -3.89 -10.70 13.21
CA SER A 39 -3.91 -11.55 12.02
C SER A 39 -4.92 -11.06 10.99
N ASP A 40 -6.12 -10.67 11.42
CA ASP A 40 -7.17 -10.14 10.52
C ASP A 40 -6.73 -8.84 9.85
N ILE A 41 -6.11 -7.92 10.61
CA ILE A 41 -5.55 -6.68 10.07
C ILE A 41 -4.47 -6.99 9.03
N LEU A 42 -3.59 -7.95 9.30
CA LEU A 42 -2.54 -8.35 8.35
C LEU A 42 -3.10 -9.03 7.09
N GLU A 43 -4.22 -9.72 7.21
CA GLU A 43 -4.93 -10.27 6.05
C GLU A 43 -5.53 -9.16 5.19
N GLU A 44 -6.16 -8.17 5.81
CA GLU A 44 -6.71 -6.99 5.12
C GLU A 44 -5.62 -6.16 4.44
N MET A 45 -4.49 -5.94 5.11
CA MET A 45 -3.32 -5.26 4.54
C MET A 45 -2.68 -6.04 3.38
N GLY A 46 -2.91 -7.36 3.32
CA GLY A 46 -2.40 -8.25 2.30
C GLY A 46 -3.05 -8.02 0.94
N HIS A 47 -2.40 -7.26 0.06
CA HIS A 47 -2.90 -7.03 -1.29
C HIS A 47 -2.42 -8.11 -2.29
N ASN A 48 -3.32 -8.60 -3.14
CA ASN A 48 -2.98 -9.48 -4.27
C ASN A 48 -3.22 -8.79 -5.61
N GLN A 49 -2.21 -8.11 -6.11
CA GLN A 49 -2.25 -7.40 -7.38
C GLN A 49 -2.24 -8.38 -8.57
N ARG A 50 -3.26 -8.30 -9.42
CA ARG A 50 -3.35 -9.09 -10.66
C ARG A 50 -2.83 -8.25 -11.83
N MET A 51 -1.73 -8.68 -12.44
CA MET A 51 -1.12 -7.94 -13.56
C MET A 51 -2.06 -7.73 -14.75
N CYS A 52 -2.92 -8.70 -15.08
CA CYS A 52 -3.91 -8.54 -16.15
C CYS A 52 -4.82 -7.32 -15.93
N ILE A 53 -5.29 -7.14 -14.69
CA ILE A 53 -6.14 -6.01 -14.30
C ILE A 53 -5.34 -4.71 -14.39
N ILE A 54 -4.12 -4.69 -13.85
CA ILE A 54 -3.26 -3.51 -13.85
C ILE A 54 -2.95 -3.03 -15.27
N ARG A 55 -2.60 -3.94 -16.19
CA ARG A 55 -2.33 -3.60 -17.59
C ARG A 55 -3.56 -2.99 -18.27
N THR A 56 -4.72 -3.61 -18.08
CA THR A 56 -5.99 -3.11 -18.64
C THR A 56 -6.33 -1.73 -18.07
N PHE A 57 -6.13 -1.55 -16.77
CA PHE A 57 -6.36 -0.29 -16.08
C PHE A 57 -5.44 0.82 -16.58
N ALA A 58 -4.15 0.53 -16.76
CA ALA A 58 -3.19 1.49 -17.29
C ALA A 58 -3.53 1.94 -18.72
N LEU A 59 -4.01 1.03 -19.58
CA LEU A 59 -4.47 1.39 -20.93
C LEU A 59 -5.69 2.32 -20.89
N THR A 60 -6.63 2.07 -19.98
CA THR A 60 -7.79 2.94 -19.77
C THR A 60 -7.34 4.32 -19.27
N LEU A 61 -6.48 4.36 -18.25
CA LEU A 61 -5.92 5.61 -17.72
C LEU A 61 -5.15 6.41 -18.78
N SER A 62 -4.41 5.74 -19.67
CA SER A 62 -3.70 6.40 -20.77
C SER A 62 -4.65 7.21 -21.66
N LYS A 63 -5.84 6.67 -21.96
CA LYS A 63 -6.87 7.37 -22.73
C LYS A 63 -7.49 8.51 -21.93
N THR A 64 -7.84 8.25 -20.67
CA THR A 64 -8.42 9.23 -19.76
C THR A 64 -7.50 10.44 -19.57
N PHE A 65 -6.21 10.23 -19.31
CA PHE A 65 -5.26 11.32 -19.10
C PHE A 65 -4.98 12.13 -20.36
N LYS A 66 -4.97 11.51 -21.54
CA LYS A 66 -4.89 12.24 -22.82
C LYS A 66 -6.11 13.15 -23.04
N ALA A 67 -7.28 12.78 -22.53
CA ALA A 67 -8.48 13.60 -22.63
C ALA A 67 -8.53 14.71 -21.57
N LEU A 68 -8.03 14.45 -20.35
CA LEU A 68 -8.08 15.40 -19.24
C LEU A 68 -6.94 16.43 -19.27
N PHE A 69 -5.74 16.03 -19.70
CA PHE A 69 -4.54 16.85 -19.61
C PHE A 69 -3.95 17.13 -20.98
N ARG A 70 -3.65 18.41 -21.25
CA ARG A 70 -2.93 18.81 -22.47
C ARG A 70 -1.47 18.37 -22.45
N SER A 71 -0.83 18.40 -21.28
CA SER A 71 0.55 17.96 -21.07
C SER A 71 0.79 17.64 -19.60
N VAL A 72 1.49 16.55 -19.32
CA VAL A 72 1.98 16.20 -17.98
C VAL A 72 3.50 16.36 -18.00
N ARG A 73 4.05 17.11 -17.03
CA ARG A 73 5.50 17.26 -16.86
C ARG A 73 5.94 16.41 -15.69
N LEU A 74 6.90 15.53 -15.94
CA LEU A 74 7.47 14.65 -14.92
C LEU A 74 8.89 15.11 -14.60
N ASN A 75 9.24 15.07 -13.31
CA ASN A 75 10.61 15.26 -12.88
C ASN A 75 11.37 13.93 -13.00
N GLU A 76 12.10 13.75 -14.09
CA GLU A 76 12.85 12.53 -14.37
C GLU A 76 13.95 12.26 -13.34
N GLU A 77 14.62 13.30 -12.84
CA GLU A 77 15.64 13.18 -11.80
C GLU A 77 15.03 12.63 -10.50
N GLY A 78 13.88 13.18 -10.10
CA GLY A 78 13.13 12.71 -8.94
C GLY A 78 12.72 11.24 -9.09
N LEU A 79 12.30 10.84 -10.29
CA LEU A 79 11.90 9.47 -10.57
C LEU A 79 13.08 8.50 -10.51
N GLN A 80 14.25 8.88 -11.03
CA GLN A 80 15.46 8.06 -10.92
C GLN A 80 15.90 7.87 -9.46
N ARG A 81 15.75 8.90 -8.63
CA ARG A 81 16.01 8.79 -7.18
C ARG A 81 15.06 7.81 -6.52
N ILE A 82 13.76 7.87 -6.87
CA ILE A 82 12.75 6.91 -6.39
C ILE A 82 13.11 5.48 -6.84
N GLN A 83 13.49 5.30 -8.11
CA GLN A 83 13.85 3.99 -8.66
C GLN A 83 15.01 3.33 -7.88
N LYS A 84 16.04 4.10 -7.52
CA LYS A 84 17.14 3.62 -6.67
C LYS A 84 16.67 3.33 -5.25
N ALA A 85 15.93 4.27 -4.64
CA ALA A 85 15.46 4.13 -3.27
C ALA A 85 14.52 2.93 -3.07
N VAL A 86 13.69 2.58 -4.08
CA VAL A 86 12.75 1.44 -4.00
C VAL A 86 13.45 0.10 -3.82
N GLN A 87 14.71 0.00 -4.28
CA GLN A 87 15.49 -1.23 -4.14
C GLN A 87 16.03 -1.43 -2.73
N GLU A 88 16.25 -0.33 -1.99
CA GLU A 88 16.88 -0.34 -0.67
C GLU A 88 15.87 -0.15 0.46
N TYR A 89 14.81 0.64 0.24
CA TYR A 89 13.88 1.08 1.28
C TYR A 89 12.42 1.04 0.83
N PRO A 90 11.48 0.73 1.75
CA PRO A 90 10.06 0.93 1.48
C PRO A 90 9.74 2.42 1.35
N ILE A 91 9.07 2.81 0.26
CA ILE A 91 8.73 4.20 -0.02
C ILE A 91 7.25 4.46 0.27
N VAL A 92 6.99 5.50 1.07
CA VAL A 92 5.63 6.03 1.29
C VAL A 92 5.46 7.28 0.43
N LEU A 93 4.46 7.26 -0.45
CA LEU A 93 4.13 8.39 -1.32
C LEU A 93 3.02 9.22 -0.68
N LEU A 94 3.27 10.52 -0.53
CA LEU A 94 2.31 11.47 0.02
C LEU A 94 1.99 12.53 -1.04
N PRO A 95 0.87 12.39 -1.78
CA PRO A 95 0.43 13.41 -2.73
C PRO A 95 0.15 14.73 -2.01
N SER A 96 0.63 15.84 -2.56
CA SER A 96 0.44 17.17 -1.96
C SER A 96 -0.99 17.70 -2.10
N HIS A 97 -1.77 17.17 -3.04
CA HIS A 97 -3.15 17.56 -3.29
C HIS A 97 -4.10 16.41 -2.93
N ARG A 98 -5.32 16.75 -2.48
CA ARG A 98 -6.33 15.77 -2.05
C ARG A 98 -7.26 15.40 -3.22
N SER A 99 -6.70 15.05 -4.38
CA SER A 99 -7.49 14.57 -5.53
C SER A 99 -7.31 13.07 -5.72
N TYR A 100 -8.41 12.38 -6.04
CA TYR A 100 -8.37 10.98 -6.46
C TYR A 100 -7.53 10.77 -7.73
N ILE A 101 -7.43 11.79 -8.57
CA ILE A 101 -6.61 11.76 -9.78
C ILE A 101 -5.12 11.65 -9.46
N ASP A 102 -4.65 12.18 -8.32
CA ASP A 102 -3.24 12.14 -7.96
C ASP A 102 -2.78 10.70 -7.73
N PHE A 103 -3.57 9.90 -7.01
CA PHE A 103 -3.28 8.49 -6.79
C PHE A 103 -3.28 7.68 -8.09
N LEU A 104 -4.22 7.98 -8.99
CA LEU A 104 -4.31 7.33 -10.30
C LEU A 104 -3.13 7.70 -11.19
N MET A 105 -2.74 8.97 -11.19
CA MET A 105 -1.59 9.48 -11.95
C MET A 105 -0.30 8.85 -11.44
N MET A 106 -0.09 8.82 -10.13
CA MET A 106 1.07 8.16 -9.51
C MET A 106 1.13 6.67 -9.86
N SER A 107 0.00 5.97 -9.76
CA SER A 107 -0.11 4.56 -10.15
C SER A 107 0.24 4.33 -11.62
N TYR A 108 -0.24 5.21 -12.51
CA TYR A 108 0.06 5.14 -13.94
C TYR A 108 1.53 5.42 -14.26
N ILE A 109 2.13 6.43 -13.62
CA ILE A 109 3.55 6.74 -13.78
C ILE A 109 4.39 5.54 -13.32
N PHE A 110 4.13 5.01 -12.13
CA PHE A 110 4.89 3.87 -11.61
C PHE A 110 4.77 2.65 -12.52
N TYR A 111 3.57 2.36 -13.02
CA TYR A 111 3.37 1.32 -14.02
C TYR A 111 4.13 1.58 -15.33
N THR A 112 4.17 2.82 -15.81
CA THR A 112 4.82 3.18 -17.10
C THR A 112 6.34 3.10 -17.03
N TYR A 113 6.93 3.31 -15.84
CA TYR A 113 8.38 3.27 -15.62
C TYR A 113 8.86 1.97 -14.95
N ASP A 114 8.06 0.90 -15.03
CA ASP A 114 8.37 -0.42 -14.47
C ASP A 114 8.76 -0.39 -12.96
N LEU A 115 8.15 0.53 -12.21
CA LEU A 115 8.29 0.62 -10.76
C LEU A 115 7.19 -0.20 -10.05
N PRO A 116 7.45 -0.67 -8.81
CA PRO A 116 6.44 -1.37 -8.02
C PRO A 116 5.18 -0.52 -7.86
N LEU A 117 4.02 -1.04 -8.25
CA LEU A 117 2.77 -0.28 -8.22
C LEU A 117 2.44 0.15 -6.78
N PRO A 118 2.22 1.45 -6.52
CA PRO A 118 1.92 1.92 -5.18
C PRO A 118 0.59 1.36 -4.69
N VAL A 119 0.57 0.92 -3.43
CA VAL A 119 -0.66 0.52 -2.74
C VAL A 119 -1.27 1.75 -2.09
N ILE A 120 -2.54 1.99 -2.35
CA ILE A 120 -3.24 3.18 -1.86
C ILE A 120 -3.86 2.84 -0.51
N ALA A 121 -3.32 3.42 0.56
CA ALA A 121 -3.95 3.42 1.88
C ALA A 121 -5.01 4.52 1.93
N ALA A 122 -6.15 4.31 1.27
CA ALA A 122 -7.32 5.15 1.46
C ALA A 122 -8.00 4.65 2.74
N GLY A 123 -8.00 5.46 3.80
CA GLY A 123 -8.60 5.09 5.08
C GLY A 123 -9.99 4.50 4.86
N MET A 124 -10.15 3.21 5.15
CA MET A 124 -11.46 2.60 5.19
C MET A 124 -12.22 3.18 6.37
N GLY A 125 -13.45 3.61 6.12
CA GLY A 125 -14.36 4.04 7.17
C GLY A 125 -14.49 2.96 8.22
N THR A 126 -14.57 3.39 9.47
CA THR A 126 -15.13 2.66 10.60
C THR A 126 -16.47 2.00 10.20
N ALA A 127 -16.43 0.78 9.68
CA ALA A 127 -17.63 -0.01 9.33
C ALA A 127 -17.70 -1.35 10.09
N HIS A 128 -16.77 -1.58 11.02
CA HIS A 128 -16.84 -2.67 11.99
C HIS A 128 -16.52 -2.13 13.39
N THR A 129 -17.41 -1.27 13.89
CA THR A 129 -17.54 -1.04 15.34
C THR A 129 -19.02 -0.91 15.66
N LYS A 130 -19.67 -2.06 15.76
CA LYS A 130 -20.84 -2.31 16.59
C LYS A 130 -20.91 -3.78 16.92
#